data_AF-A0A356IPX9-F1
#
_entry.id   AF-A0A356IPX9-F1
#
_cell.length_a   1.000
_cell.length_b   1.000
_cell.length_c   1.000
_cell.angle_alpha   90.00
_cell.angle_beta   90.00
_cell.angle_gamma   90.00
#
_symmetry.space_group_name_H-M   'P 1'
#
loop_
_entity.id
_entity.type
_entity.pdbx_description
1 polymer ?
#
loop_
_entity_poly.entity_id
_entity_poly.type
_entity_poly.pdbx_seq_one_letter_code
_entity_poly.pdbx_strand_id
1 'polypeptide(L)'
;DLVAGKVAQALRAEKLMLLTNIAGLLDKQGQVLTGLSPKEVDALIEDGTIYGGMLPKIQCALDAVKAGVTSSHIIDGRVPHAVLLEIFTDAGVGTLITSENL
;
A
#
# COMPACT_ATOMS: atom_id res chain seq x y z
N ASP A 1 3.01 -10.56 -4.70
CA ASP A 1 2.48 -9.92 -3.49
C ASP A 1 2.66 -10.79 -2.26
N LEU A 2 1.92 -11.90 -2.12
CA LEU A 2 1.94 -12.74 -0.91
C LEU A 2 3.34 -13.16 -0.44
N VAL A 3 4.19 -13.65 -1.34
CA VAL A 3 5.58 -14.03 -1.00
C VAL A 3 6.37 -12.82 -0.50
N ALA A 4 6.29 -11.68 -1.19
CA ALA A 4 6.97 -10.46 -0.79
C ALA A 4 6.48 -9.97 0.59
N GLY A 5 5.17 -10.03 0.83
CA GLY A 5 4.59 -9.72 2.13
C GLY A 5 5.12 -10.62 3.24
N LYS A 6 5.15 -11.95 3.03
CA LYS A 6 5.66 -12.90 4.03
C LYS A 6 7.16 -12.72 4.31
N VAL A 7 7.95 -12.41 3.28
CA VAL A 7 9.38 -12.08 3.45
C VAL A 7 9.54 -10.78 4.26
N ALA A 8 8.79 -9.72 3.92
CA ALA A 8 8.84 -8.47 4.66
C ALA A 8 8.43 -8.65 6.13
N GLN A 9 7.39 -9.45 6.40
CA GLN A 9 6.97 -9.82 7.75
C GLN A 9 8.09 -10.54 8.52
N ALA A 10 8.70 -11.56 7.91
CA ALA A 10 9.78 -12.33 8.54
C ALA A 10 11.00 -11.46 8.87
N LEU A 11 11.30 -10.47 8.03
CA LEU A 11 12.41 -9.55 8.21
C LEU A 11 12.09 -8.35 9.11
N ARG A 12 10.81 -8.13 9.47
CA ARG A 12 10.33 -6.88 10.08
C ARG A 12 10.81 -5.66 9.29
N ALA A 13 10.58 -5.71 7.98
CA ALA A 13 11.10 -4.69 7.07
C ALA A 13 10.52 -3.31 7.39
N GLU A 14 11.31 -2.28 7.11
CA GLU A 14 10.87 -0.89 7.22
C GLU A 14 9.77 -0.57 6.18
N LYS A 15 9.94 -1.04 4.94
CA LYS A 15 8.96 -0.81 3.87
C LYS A 15 8.71 -2.08 3.05
N LEU A 16 7.44 -2.42 2.85
CA LEU A 16 7.01 -3.31 1.77
C LEU A 16 6.55 -2.45 0.58
N MET A 17 7.21 -2.58 -0.57
CA MET A 17 6.78 -1.90 -1.81
C MET A 17 6.16 -2.90 -2.78
N LEU A 18 4.91 -2.66 -3.17
CA LEU A 18 4.19 -3.41 -4.19
C LEU A 18 4.08 -2.56 -5.46
N LEU A 19 4.87 -2.90 -6.46
CA LEU A 19 4.80 -2.25 -7.78
C LEU A 19 3.65 -2.87 -8.57
N THR A 20 2.77 -2.01 -9.10
CA THR A 20 1.58 -2.40 -9.87
C THR A 20 1.51 -1.62 -11.19
N ASN A 21 0.44 -1.80 -11.96
CA ASN A 21 0.17 -1.10 -13.21
C ASN A 21 -0.98 -0.07 -13.08
N ILE A 22 -1.22 0.42 -11.86
CA ILE A 22 -2.18 1.47 -11.53
C ILE A 22 -1.51 2.49 -10.59
N ALA A 23 -2.02 3.71 -10.52
CA ALA A 23 -1.45 4.79 -9.70
C ALA A 23 -1.41 4.45 -8.19
N GLY A 24 -2.42 3.73 -7.71
CA GLY A 24 -2.57 3.37 -6.30
C GLY A 24 -3.99 2.87 -6.04
N LEU A 25 -4.40 2.83 -4.78
CA LEU A 25 -5.78 2.68 -4.40
C LEU A 25 -6.54 3.97 -4.71
N LEU A 26 -7.63 3.86 -5.48
CA LEU A 26 -8.47 4.99 -5.82
C LEU A 26 -9.70 5.04 -4.91
N ASP A 27 -10.13 6.25 -4.55
CA ASP A 27 -11.46 6.49 -3.99
C ASP A 27 -12.56 6.36 -5.06
N LYS A 28 -13.81 6.55 -4.62
CA LYS A 28 -14.99 6.51 -5.51
C LYS A 28 -15.01 7.65 -6.55
N GLN A 29 -14.18 8.67 -6.36
CA GLN A 29 -14.02 9.83 -7.24
C GLN A 29 -12.81 9.69 -8.19
N GLY A 30 -12.04 8.59 -8.08
CA GLY A 30 -10.88 8.31 -8.91
C GLY A 30 -9.58 8.98 -8.42
N GLN A 31 -9.54 9.47 -7.18
CA GLN A 31 -8.34 10.06 -6.58
C GLN A 31 -7.53 9.02 -5.81
N VAL A 32 -6.21 9.10 -5.86
CA VAL A 32 -5.33 8.20 -5.10
C VAL A 32 -5.45 8.49 -3.61
N LEU A 33 -5.79 7.46 -2.84
CA LEU A 33 -5.78 7.49 -1.38
C LEU A 33 -4.38 7.17 -0.88
N THR A 34 -3.90 7.90 0.13
CA THR A 34 -2.60 7.69 0.76
C THR A 34 -2.66 8.04 2.25
N GLY A 35 -1.65 7.61 3.01
CA GLY A 35 -1.60 7.82 4.47
C GLY A 35 -2.69 7.06 5.22
N LEU A 36 -3.08 5.88 4.72
CA LEU A 36 -4.17 5.11 5.30
C LEU A 36 -3.69 4.29 6.50
N SER A 37 -4.43 4.36 7.58
CA SER A 37 -4.32 3.44 8.70
C SER A 37 -4.93 2.07 8.36
N PRO A 38 -4.51 0.98 9.04
CA PRO A 38 -5.13 -0.32 8.90
C PRO A 38 -6.65 -0.31 9.06
N LYS A 39 -7.18 0.54 9.94
CA LYS A 39 -8.63 0.67 10.20
C LYS A 39 -9.37 1.32 9.04
N GLU A 40 -8.79 2.35 8.43
CA GLU A 40 -9.38 3.00 7.25
C GLU A 40 -9.40 2.06 6.05
N VAL A 41 -8.35 1.26 5.89
CA VAL A 41 -8.32 0.21 4.87
C VAL A 41 -9.42 -0.83 5.10
N ASP A 42 -9.58 -1.33 6.32
CA ASP A 42 -10.65 -2.27 6.66
C ASP A 42 -12.04 -1.66 6.33
N ALA A 43 -12.27 -0.38 6.67
CA ALA A 43 -13.52 0.32 6.35
C ALA A 43 -13.77 0.49 4.84
N LEU A 44 -12.73 0.76 4.05
CA LEU A 44 -12.81 0.87 2.59
C LEU A 44 -13.05 -0.48 1.90
N ILE A 45 -12.71 -1.60 2.55
CA ILE A 45 -13.09 -2.95 2.09
C ILE A 45 -14.57 -3.18 2.38
N GLU A 46 -15.03 -2.86 3.60
CA GLU A 46 -16.42 -3.04 4.02
C GLU A 46 -17.40 -2.19 3.21
N ASP A 47 -17.03 -0.95 2.87
CA ASP A 47 -17.89 -0.02 2.11
C ASP A 47 -17.88 -0.26 0.58
N GLY A 48 -17.13 -1.27 0.13
CA GLY A 48 -17.02 -1.69 -1.26
C GLY A 48 -16.17 -0.79 -2.16
N THR A 49 -15.44 0.19 -1.61
CA THR A 49 -14.49 1.00 -2.39
C THR A 49 -13.31 0.16 -2.90
N ILE A 50 -12.80 -0.74 -2.07
CA ILE A 50 -11.78 -1.72 -2.46
C ILE A 50 -12.48 -3.00 -2.92
N TYR A 51 -12.38 -3.33 -4.21
CA TYR A 51 -12.99 -4.53 -4.77
C TYR A 51 -12.14 -5.18 -5.87
N GLY A 52 -12.56 -6.38 -6.28
CA GLY A 52 -11.98 -7.10 -7.42
C GLY A 52 -10.52 -7.51 -7.20
N GLY A 53 -9.71 -7.39 -8.26
CA GLY A 53 -8.31 -7.84 -8.27
C GLY A 53 -7.38 -7.05 -7.36
N MET A 54 -7.82 -5.89 -6.84
CA MET A 54 -7.03 -5.08 -5.91
C MET A 54 -7.12 -5.57 -4.46
N LEU A 55 -8.21 -6.26 -4.11
CA LEU A 55 -8.45 -6.74 -2.74
C LEU A 55 -7.32 -7.64 -2.22
N PRO A 56 -6.79 -8.65 -2.97
CA PRO A 56 -5.69 -9.48 -2.49
C PRO A 56 -4.38 -8.71 -2.28
N LYS A 57 -4.14 -7.65 -3.08
CA LYS A 57 -2.96 -6.78 -2.93
C LYS A 57 -3.04 -5.94 -1.67
N ILE A 58 -4.19 -5.32 -1.44
CA ILE A 58 -4.45 -4.52 -0.26
C ILE A 58 -4.39 -5.39 1.00
N GLN A 59 -5.01 -6.58 0.98
CA GLN A 59 -4.94 -7.51 2.09
C GLN A 59 -3.50 -7.91 2.42
N CYS A 60 -2.68 -8.19 1.40
CA CYS A 60 -1.27 -8.51 1.61
C CYS A 60 -0.49 -7.35 2.26
N ALA A 61 -0.72 -6.11 1.80
CA ALA A 61 -0.09 -4.91 2.35
C ALA A 61 -0.55 -4.66 3.80
N LEU A 62 -1.84 -4.79 4.06
CA LEU A 62 -2.45 -4.65 5.36
C LEU A 62 -1.95 -5.70 6.35
N ASP A 63 -1.91 -6.97 5.95
CA ASP A 63 -1.39 -8.07 6.76
C ASP A 63 0.08 -7.87 7.09
N ALA A 64 0.88 -7.32 6.16
CA ALA A 64 2.29 -6.99 6.40
C ALA A 64 2.44 -5.94 7.50
N VAL A 65 1.69 -4.84 7.41
CA VAL A 65 1.69 -3.76 8.41
C VAL A 65 1.19 -4.27 9.76
N LYS A 66 0.07 -5.02 9.79
CA LYS A 66 -0.49 -5.64 11.02
C LYS A 66 0.51 -6.62 11.68
N ALA A 67 1.43 -7.20 10.92
CA ALA A 67 2.44 -8.14 11.40
C ALA A 67 3.81 -7.49 11.73
N GLY A 68 3.91 -6.16 11.74
CA GLY A 68 5.08 -5.43 12.22
C GLY A 68 6.05 -4.93 11.15
N VAL A 69 5.63 -4.88 9.88
CA VAL A 69 6.28 -4.04 8.87
C VAL A 69 5.88 -2.59 9.12
N THR A 70 6.83 -1.64 9.16
CA THR A 70 6.53 -0.24 9.52
C THR A 70 5.50 0.37 8.57
N SER A 71 5.73 0.26 7.25
CA SER A 71 4.78 0.71 6.24
C SER A 71 4.73 -0.18 5.00
N SER A 72 3.60 -0.14 4.28
CA SER A 72 3.46 -0.74 2.96
C SER A 72 3.05 0.32 1.95
N HIS A 73 3.66 0.27 0.78
CA HIS A 73 3.48 1.22 -0.31
C HIS A 73 3.00 0.49 -1.56
N ILE A 74 1.97 1.01 -2.23
CA ILE A 74 1.45 0.48 -3.49
C ILE A 74 1.62 1.57 -4.54
N ILE A 75 2.51 1.35 -5.51
CA ILE A 75 2.96 2.38 -6.45
C ILE A 75 2.88 1.89 -7.90
N ASP A 76 2.73 2.83 -8.84
CA ASP A 76 2.76 2.52 -10.27
C ASP A 76 4.18 2.22 -10.74
N GLY A 77 4.47 0.93 -10.95
CA GLY A 77 5.78 0.46 -11.43
C GLY A 77 6.08 0.81 -12.89
N ARG A 78 5.11 1.38 -13.64
CA ARG A 78 5.33 1.86 -15.01
C ARG A 78 5.97 3.24 -15.06
N VAL A 79 5.91 3.98 -13.96
CA VAL A 79 6.54 5.30 -13.86
C VAL A 79 8.06 5.12 -13.78
N PRO A 80 8.85 5.76 -14.66
CA PRO A 80 10.30 5.72 -14.56
C PRO A 80 10.77 6.18 -13.18
N HIS A 81 11.65 5.40 -12.56
CA HIS A 81 12.19 5.68 -11.23
C HIS A 81 11.16 5.68 -10.08
N ALA A 82 10.00 5.01 -10.24
CA ALA A 82 8.94 4.95 -9.21
C ALA A 82 9.46 4.68 -7.78
N VAL A 83 10.40 3.74 -7.63
CA VAL A 83 10.99 3.40 -6.33
C VAL A 83 11.78 4.57 -5.73
N LEU A 84 12.55 5.30 -6.55
CA LEU A 84 13.31 6.46 -6.08
C LEU A 84 12.37 7.61 -5.71
N LEU A 85 11.33 7.84 -6.51
CA LEU A 85 10.32 8.85 -6.22
C LEU A 85 9.63 8.57 -4.88
N GLU A 86 9.24 7.32 -4.63
CA GLU A 86 8.59 6.94 -3.37
C GLU A 86 9.51 7.05 -2.15
N ILE A 87 10.83 6.85 -2.30
CA ILE A 87 11.78 6.93 -1.19
C ILE A 87 12.22 8.37 -0.92
N PHE A 88 12.41 9.18 -1.96
CA PHE A 88 13.04 10.51 -1.86
C PHE A 88 12.06 11.67 -1.92
N THR A 89 10.74 11.42 -1.92
CA THR A 89 9.73 12.49 -1.94
C THR A 89 8.63 12.23 -0.91
N ASP A 90 8.21 13.29 -0.22
CA ASP A 90 7.11 13.24 0.76
C ASP A 90 5.74 13.21 0.09
N ALA A 91 5.66 13.58 -1.19
CA ALA A 91 4.41 13.53 -1.95
C ALA A 91 3.92 12.09 -2.15
N GLY A 92 4.86 11.12 -2.23
CA GLY A 92 4.58 9.75 -2.67
C GLY A 92 3.99 9.72 -4.09
N VAL A 93 4.07 8.57 -4.75
CA VAL A 93 3.46 8.38 -6.09
C VAL A 93 2.35 7.34 -6.09
N GLY A 94 1.90 6.93 -4.90
CA GLY A 94 0.84 5.96 -4.74
C GLY A 94 0.23 5.94 -3.34
N THR A 95 -0.18 4.74 -2.92
CA THR A 95 -0.88 4.54 -1.65
C THR A 95 0.07 4.06 -0.56
N LEU A 96 0.17 4.85 0.50
CA LEU A 96 0.83 4.47 1.74
C LEU A 96 -0.19 3.90 2.74
N ILE A 97 0.13 2.73 3.30
CA ILE A 97 -0.54 2.13 4.45
C ILE A 97 0.47 2.07 5.60
N THR A 98 0.16 2.68 6.75
CA THR A 98 1.07 2.74 7.90
C THR A 98 0.32 2.58 9.21
N SER A 99 0.97 1.99 10.21
CA SER A 99 0.45 1.93 11.59
C SER A 99 0.87 3.13 12.44
N GLU A 100 1.73 4.00 11.92
CA GLU A 100 2.14 5.25 12.56
C GLU A 100 1.16 6.38 12.25
N ASN A 101 0.93 7.27 13.22
CA ASN A 101 0.21 8.51 12.95
C ASN A 101 1.14 9.46 12.18
N LEU A 102 0.81 9.75 10.92
CA LEU A 102 1.45 10.78 10.10
C LEU A 102 0.89 12.17 10.42
#